data_AF-A0AAP9JGW1-F1
#
_entry.id   AF-A0AAP9JGW1-F1
#
_cell.length_a   1.000
_cell.length_b   1.000
_cell.length_c   1.000
_cell.angle_alpha   90.00
_cell.angle_beta   90.00
_cell.angle_gamma   90.00
#
_symmetry.space_group_name_H-M   'P 1'
#
loop_
_entity.id
_entity.type
_entity.pdbx_description
1 polymer ?
#
loop_
_entity_poly.entity_id
_entity_poly.type
_entity_poly.pdbx_seq_one_letter_code
_entity_poly.pdbx_strand_id
1 'polypeptide(L)'
;MMERRLGKLPPRYDARTYRFSSVLATRVPEVPDSQDWSEGVPYQMWGNDRFGCCAFAAHAALTATWTKAAQGLVVLSSEQVLQNYSAVTGFDPLTGQNDNGTILLEQLGHWKSRGFVRPGQTKDYLTAYGVIDSHSVNGIKRGISYLGGVLAGVQVPRGFMDLPAGASWDWNAIQDHAFVGGHAIALTGYMPEGVFFNTWGRRTFMPWDTLLRICDEAYGLVSRQNWLTVRGVSPKAEDIHGLVAEMSAA
;
A
#
# COMPACT_ATOMS: atom_id res chain seq x y z
N MET A 1 -23.95 11.64 3.03
CA MET A 1 -22.49 11.70 2.80
C MET A 1 -21.93 10.30 3.00
N MET A 2 -20.92 9.90 2.23
CA MET A 2 -20.24 8.62 2.42
C MET A 2 -19.34 8.73 3.64
N GLU A 3 -19.56 7.89 4.65
CA GLU A 3 -18.69 7.84 5.82
C GLU A 3 -17.35 7.22 5.43
N ARG A 4 -16.24 7.75 5.95
CA ARG A 4 -14.89 7.29 5.67
C ARG A 4 -14.24 6.87 6.96
N ARG A 5 -13.57 5.72 6.96
CA ARG A 5 -12.89 5.20 8.14
C ARG A 5 -11.39 5.25 7.97
N LEU A 6 -10.76 5.62 9.08
CA LEU A 6 -9.33 5.51 9.33
C LEU A 6 -9.10 4.23 10.13
N GLY A 7 -7.84 3.85 10.34
CA GLY A 7 -7.56 2.64 11.14
C GLY A 7 -6.12 2.19 11.10
N LYS A 8 -5.19 3.00 10.58
CA LYS A 8 -3.77 2.76 10.77
C LYS A 8 -3.41 3.18 12.20
N LEU A 9 -2.78 2.28 12.94
CA LEU A 9 -2.23 2.59 14.25
C LEU A 9 -0.83 3.22 14.12
N PRO A 10 -0.29 3.85 15.18
CA PRO A 10 1.04 4.44 15.15
C PRO A 10 2.10 3.45 14.64
N PRO A 11 3.09 3.91 13.85
CA PRO A 11 4.18 3.06 13.37
C PRO A 11 4.90 2.35 14.52
N ARG A 12 5.28 1.10 14.30
CA ARG A 12 6.15 0.36 15.22
C ARG A 12 7.50 0.16 14.55
N TYR A 13 8.59 0.39 15.29
CA TYR A 13 9.92 0.04 14.82
C TYR A 13 10.27 -1.40 15.21
N ASP A 14 10.74 -2.19 14.26
CA ASP A 14 11.34 -3.49 14.49
C ASP A 14 12.66 -3.56 13.73
N ALA A 15 13.78 -3.62 14.47
CA ALA A 15 15.12 -3.62 13.91
C ALA A 15 15.41 -4.81 12.98
N ARG A 16 14.59 -5.86 13.03
CA ARG A 16 14.70 -7.03 12.14
C ARG A 16 14.03 -6.80 10.79
N THR A 17 13.29 -5.69 10.64
CA THR A 17 12.70 -5.34 9.36
C THR A 17 13.79 -4.85 8.44
N TYR A 18 13.92 -5.55 7.31
CA TYR A 18 14.80 -5.17 6.23
C TYR A 18 14.60 -3.70 5.81
N ARG A 19 15.66 -3.02 5.38
CA ARG A 19 15.55 -1.66 4.84
C ARG A 19 15.76 -1.70 3.35
N PHE A 20 14.88 -1.02 2.64
CA PHE A 20 14.99 -0.80 1.21
C PHE A 20 16.01 0.32 0.95
N SER A 21 17.29 -0.01 1.11
CA SER A 21 18.43 0.90 0.95
C SER A 21 19.07 0.75 -0.43
N SER A 22 20.09 1.58 -0.71
CA SER A 22 20.90 1.48 -1.93
C SER A 22 21.56 0.10 -2.02
N VAL A 23 21.42 -0.55 -3.17
CA VAL A 23 22.01 -1.87 -3.42
C VAL A 23 23.53 -1.79 -3.32
N LEU A 24 24.14 -2.86 -2.82
CA LEU A 24 25.56 -3.19 -3.05
C LEU A 24 25.83 -3.62 -4.52
N ALA A 25 24.99 -3.23 -5.47
CA ALA A 25 25.13 -3.57 -6.88
C ALA A 25 25.96 -2.51 -7.61
N THR A 26 26.79 -2.96 -8.55
CA THR A 26 27.65 -2.15 -9.41
C THR A 26 26.91 -1.12 -10.27
N ARG A 27 25.57 -1.21 -10.39
CA ARG A 27 24.70 -0.20 -11.02
C ARG A 27 23.28 -0.26 -10.44
N VAL A 28 22.79 0.84 -9.88
CA VAL A 28 21.37 1.00 -9.52
C VAL A 28 20.58 1.27 -10.81
N PRO A 29 19.46 0.57 -11.07
CA PRO A 29 18.61 0.87 -12.21
C PRO A 29 18.13 2.33 -12.16
N GLU A 30 18.15 3.02 -13.29
CA GLU A 30 17.66 4.40 -13.37
C GLU A 30 16.16 4.42 -13.03
N VAL A 31 15.77 5.24 -12.08
CA VAL A 31 14.36 5.38 -11.69
C VAL A 31 13.70 6.33 -12.69
N PRO A 32 12.66 5.91 -13.43
CA PRO A 32 12.02 6.77 -14.44
C PRO A 32 11.38 8.00 -13.81
N ASP A 33 11.24 9.09 -14.57
CA ASP A 33 10.62 10.33 -14.09
C ASP A 33 9.13 10.18 -13.75
N SER A 34 8.45 9.24 -14.43
CA SER A 34 7.07 8.86 -14.16
C SER A 34 6.89 7.35 -14.34
N GLN A 35 5.94 6.80 -13.58
CA GLN A 35 5.49 5.42 -13.70
C GLN A 35 4.10 5.34 -13.10
N ASP A 36 3.12 4.72 -13.78
CA ASP A 36 1.79 4.55 -13.23
C ASP A 36 1.22 3.16 -13.48
N TRP A 37 1.06 2.37 -12.42
CA TRP A 37 0.40 1.06 -12.47
C TRP A 37 -1.09 1.14 -12.13
N SER A 38 -1.55 2.28 -11.60
CA SER A 38 -2.89 2.48 -11.05
C SER A 38 -3.96 2.78 -12.09
N GLU A 39 -3.56 3.19 -13.29
CA GLU A 39 -4.48 3.52 -14.37
C GLU A 39 -5.40 2.34 -14.72
N GLY A 40 -6.71 2.56 -14.75
CA GLY A 40 -7.70 1.53 -15.08
C GLY A 40 -7.83 0.39 -14.07
N VAL A 41 -7.21 0.46 -12.89
CA VAL A 41 -7.43 -0.52 -11.81
C VAL A 41 -8.81 -0.28 -11.19
N PRO A 42 -9.70 -1.29 -11.12
CA PRO A 42 -11.05 -1.13 -10.58
C PRO A 42 -11.05 -1.20 -9.04
N TYR A 43 -10.49 -0.18 -8.40
CA TYR A 43 -10.45 -0.07 -6.95
C TYR A 43 -11.86 -0.08 -6.32
N GLN A 44 -11.99 -0.67 -5.13
CA GLN A 44 -13.26 -0.76 -4.40
C GLN A 44 -13.12 -0.21 -2.97
N MET A 45 -14.26 0.04 -2.33
CA MET A 45 -14.28 0.54 -0.95
C MET A 45 -13.78 -0.50 0.06
N TRP A 46 -14.00 -1.79 -0.23
CA TRP A 46 -13.61 -2.92 0.62
C TRP A 46 -14.04 -2.83 2.10
N GLY A 47 -15.13 -2.11 2.37
CA GLY A 47 -15.67 -1.91 3.72
C GLY A 47 -14.99 -0.80 4.52
N ASN A 48 -14.04 -0.06 3.96
CA ASN A 48 -13.34 1.03 4.63
C ASN A 48 -14.15 2.35 4.70
N ASP A 49 -15.41 2.30 4.28
CA ASP A 49 -16.47 3.26 4.63
C ASP A 49 -17.16 2.90 5.95
N ARG A 50 -17.05 1.65 6.39
CA ARG A 50 -17.74 1.11 7.58
C ARG A 50 -16.78 0.76 8.72
N PHE A 51 -15.61 0.24 8.40
CA PHE A 51 -14.64 -0.27 9.37
C PHE A 51 -13.22 0.28 9.19
N GLY A 52 -12.41 0.20 10.25
CA GLY A 52 -11.02 0.63 10.28
C GLY A 52 -10.02 -0.24 9.49
N CYS A 53 -10.48 -0.96 8.46
CA CYS A 53 -9.71 -1.95 7.72
C CYS A 53 -8.79 -1.37 6.63
N CYS A 54 -8.39 -0.10 6.71
CA CYS A 54 -7.64 0.61 5.66
C CYS A 54 -6.37 -0.13 5.20
N ALA A 55 -5.62 -0.74 6.12
CA ALA A 55 -4.44 -1.55 5.80
C ALA A 55 -4.79 -2.69 4.82
N PHE A 56 -5.92 -3.35 5.02
CA PHE A 56 -6.37 -4.49 4.20
C PHE A 56 -7.02 -4.04 2.89
N ALA A 57 -7.63 -2.85 2.87
CA ALA A 57 -8.04 -2.19 1.63
C ALA A 57 -6.82 -1.84 0.76
N ALA A 58 -5.75 -1.29 1.34
CA ALA A 58 -4.50 -1.02 0.62
C ALA A 58 -3.84 -2.31 0.09
N HIS A 59 -3.87 -3.39 0.87
CA HIS A 59 -3.46 -4.73 0.41
C HIS A 59 -4.26 -5.20 -0.82
N ALA A 60 -5.58 -5.05 -0.81
CA ALA A 60 -6.42 -5.39 -1.95
C ALA A 60 -6.13 -4.51 -3.18
N ALA A 61 -5.85 -3.22 -2.96
CA ALA A 61 -5.44 -2.28 -4.00
C ALA A 61 -4.12 -2.69 -4.66
N LEU A 62 -3.10 -3.04 -3.86
CA LEU A 62 -1.82 -3.53 -4.35
C LEU A 62 -2.00 -4.84 -5.13
N THR A 63 -2.79 -5.78 -4.62
CA THR A 63 -3.08 -7.05 -5.31
C THR A 63 -3.73 -6.81 -6.68
N ALA A 64 -4.76 -5.97 -6.76
CA ALA A 64 -5.42 -5.64 -8.03
C ALA A 64 -4.48 -4.93 -9.00
N THR A 65 -3.65 -4.01 -8.49
CA THR A 65 -2.65 -3.28 -9.29
C THR A 65 -1.60 -4.24 -9.87
N TRP A 66 -0.99 -5.06 -9.02
CA TRP A 66 0.04 -6.02 -9.42
C TRP A 66 -0.49 -7.04 -10.40
N THR A 67 -1.65 -7.62 -10.09
CA THR A 67 -2.23 -8.66 -10.94
C THR A 67 -2.67 -8.13 -12.30
N LYS A 68 -3.23 -6.91 -12.38
CA LYS A 68 -3.53 -6.25 -13.66
C LYS A 68 -2.28 -6.05 -14.52
N ALA A 69 -1.17 -5.63 -13.90
CA ALA A 69 0.05 -5.31 -14.62
C ALA A 69 0.83 -6.56 -15.06
N ALA A 70 0.86 -7.60 -14.22
CA ALA A 70 1.72 -8.77 -14.44
C ALA A 70 0.98 -10.00 -14.99
N GLN A 71 -0.33 -10.12 -14.76
CA GLN A 71 -1.08 -11.36 -15.00
C GLN A 71 -2.58 -11.09 -15.24
N GLY A 72 -3.44 -12.07 -14.96
CA GLY A 72 -4.89 -11.87 -14.95
C GLY A 72 -5.32 -11.08 -13.73
N LEU A 73 -6.13 -10.04 -13.92
CA LEU A 73 -6.65 -9.17 -12.87
C LEU A 73 -7.36 -9.99 -11.77
N VAL A 74 -6.97 -9.78 -10.52
CA VAL A 74 -7.63 -10.30 -9.33
C VAL A 74 -8.09 -9.17 -8.44
N VAL A 75 -9.38 -9.16 -8.11
CA VAL A 75 -10.01 -8.18 -7.22
C VAL A 75 -10.63 -8.93 -6.04
N LEU A 76 -10.18 -8.62 -4.83
CA LEU A 76 -10.76 -9.18 -3.61
C LEU A 76 -12.18 -8.61 -3.40
N SER A 77 -13.08 -9.42 -2.85
CA SER A 77 -14.36 -8.93 -2.34
C SER A 77 -14.18 -8.22 -0.99
N SER A 78 -15.14 -7.38 -0.60
CA SER A 78 -15.15 -6.78 0.74
C SER A 78 -15.15 -7.84 1.85
N GLU A 79 -15.83 -8.97 1.65
CA GLU A 79 -15.84 -10.08 2.61
C GLU A 79 -14.44 -10.66 2.82
N GLN A 80 -13.69 -10.89 1.74
CA GLN A 80 -12.31 -11.40 1.83
C GLN A 80 -11.37 -10.38 2.50
N VAL A 81 -11.55 -9.09 2.23
CA VAL A 81 -10.77 -8.03 2.89
C VAL A 81 -11.06 -8.01 4.38
N LEU A 82 -12.33 -8.06 4.78
CA LEU A 82 -12.71 -8.08 6.20
C LEU A 82 -12.29 -9.39 6.89
N GLN A 83 -12.31 -10.53 6.20
CA GLN A 83 -11.78 -11.78 6.73
C GLN A 83 -10.28 -11.70 7.02
N ASN A 84 -9.51 -11.07 6.12
CA ASN A 84 -8.08 -10.83 6.36
C ASN A 84 -7.87 -9.87 7.53
N TYR A 85 -8.70 -8.84 7.66
CA TYR A 85 -8.66 -7.92 8.80
C TYR A 85 -8.91 -8.66 10.12
N SER A 86 -10.00 -9.43 10.20
CA SER A 86 -10.35 -10.29 11.34
C SER A 86 -9.22 -11.24 11.73
N ALA A 87 -8.55 -11.86 10.75
CA ALA A 87 -7.47 -12.81 10.99
C ALA A 87 -6.25 -12.19 11.68
N VAL A 88 -6.05 -10.87 11.55
CA VAL A 88 -4.93 -10.15 12.15
C VAL A 88 -5.34 -9.49 13.47
N THR A 89 -6.54 -8.92 13.54
CA THR A 89 -6.91 -8.01 14.64
C THR A 89 -7.93 -8.59 15.62
N GLY A 90 -8.57 -9.71 15.28
CA GLY A 90 -9.71 -10.24 16.03
C GLY A 90 -11.01 -9.45 15.81
N PHE A 91 -11.04 -8.54 14.83
CA PHE A 91 -12.25 -7.85 14.37
C PHE A 91 -13.35 -8.84 14.01
N ASP A 92 -14.59 -8.57 14.43
CA ASP A 92 -15.78 -9.34 14.04
C ASP A 92 -16.65 -8.51 13.07
N PRO A 93 -16.76 -8.90 11.79
CA PRO A 93 -17.54 -8.17 10.80
C PRO A 93 -19.06 -8.23 11.03
N LEU A 94 -19.56 -9.18 11.82
CA LEU A 94 -20.98 -9.31 12.11
C LEU A 94 -21.43 -8.36 13.22
N THR A 95 -20.60 -8.19 14.25
CA THR A 95 -20.92 -7.38 15.43
C THR A 95 -20.23 -6.02 15.44
N GLY A 96 -19.18 -5.82 14.64
CA GLY A 96 -18.32 -4.65 14.66
C GLY A 96 -17.35 -4.61 15.85
N GLN A 97 -17.33 -5.66 16.70
CA GLN A 97 -16.42 -5.71 17.84
C GLN A 97 -14.96 -5.80 17.39
N ASN A 98 -14.08 -5.25 18.22
CA ASN A 98 -12.62 -5.21 18.00
C ASN A 98 -12.19 -4.47 16.72
N ASP A 99 -12.98 -3.51 16.22
CA ASP A 99 -12.56 -2.62 15.14
C ASP A 99 -11.57 -1.54 15.63
N ASN A 100 -10.36 -1.97 15.96
CA ASN A 100 -9.33 -1.13 16.59
C ASN A 100 -8.24 -0.65 15.60
N GLY A 101 -8.38 -0.94 14.31
CA GLY A 101 -7.35 -0.65 13.33
C GLY A 101 -6.18 -1.64 13.37
N THR A 102 -5.05 -1.30 12.76
CA THR A 102 -3.93 -2.21 12.55
C THR A 102 -2.58 -1.50 12.52
N ILE A 103 -1.57 -2.09 13.16
CA ILE A 103 -0.16 -1.74 12.97
C ILE A 103 0.30 -2.39 11.65
N LEU A 104 0.84 -1.61 10.71
CA LEU A 104 1.18 -2.13 9.37
C LEU A 104 2.18 -3.29 9.41
N LEU A 105 3.15 -3.27 10.33
CA LEU A 105 4.07 -4.40 10.51
C LEU A 105 3.38 -5.71 10.95
N GLU A 106 2.27 -5.64 11.68
CA GLU A 106 1.51 -6.84 12.07
C GLU A 106 0.77 -7.43 10.88
N GLN A 107 0.19 -6.57 10.04
CA GLN A 107 -0.38 -6.99 8.77
C GLN A 107 0.69 -7.65 7.88
N LEU A 108 1.82 -6.97 7.65
CA LEU A 108 2.90 -7.45 6.78
C LEU A 108 3.50 -8.76 7.30
N GLY A 109 3.73 -8.86 8.62
CA GLY A 109 4.21 -10.06 9.28
C GLY A 109 3.23 -11.23 9.13
N HIS A 110 1.92 -10.98 9.29
CA HIS A 110 0.90 -12.00 9.09
C HIS A 110 0.80 -12.44 7.63
N TRP A 111 0.78 -11.49 6.68
CA TRP A 111 0.74 -11.78 5.24
C TRP A 111 1.93 -12.62 4.80
N LYS A 112 3.14 -12.32 5.30
CA LYS A 112 4.35 -13.09 5.01
C LYS A 112 4.35 -14.48 5.62
N SER A 113 3.88 -14.64 6.87
CA SER A 113 4.05 -15.90 7.63
C SER A 113 2.84 -16.84 7.62
N ARG A 114 1.62 -16.29 7.53
CA ARG A 114 0.35 -17.04 7.61
C ARG A 114 -0.51 -16.88 6.36
N GLY A 115 -0.27 -15.82 5.59
CA GLY A 115 -0.95 -15.55 4.32
C GLY A 115 -2.38 -15.07 4.47
N PHE A 116 -2.89 -14.49 3.40
CA PHE A 116 -4.23 -13.93 3.30
C PHE A 116 -5.13 -14.73 2.36
N VAL A 117 -6.44 -14.63 2.56
CA VAL A 117 -7.40 -15.16 1.58
C VAL A 117 -7.39 -14.27 0.34
N ARG A 118 -7.49 -14.89 -0.84
CA ARG A 118 -7.52 -14.25 -2.16
C ARG A 118 -8.31 -15.14 -3.13
N PRO A 119 -9.07 -14.57 -4.08
CA PRO A 119 -9.76 -15.36 -5.11
C PRO A 119 -8.81 -16.30 -5.87
N GLY A 120 -9.25 -17.55 -6.10
CA GLY A 120 -8.54 -18.52 -6.92
C GLY A 120 -7.32 -19.18 -6.27
N GLN A 121 -7.04 -18.94 -4.98
CA GLN A 121 -5.96 -19.60 -4.24
C GLN A 121 -6.36 -19.90 -2.80
N THR A 122 -5.73 -20.91 -2.18
CA THR A 122 -5.96 -21.24 -0.76
C THR A 122 -5.47 -20.11 0.15
N LYS A 123 -4.22 -19.66 -0.06
CA LYS A 123 -3.59 -18.54 0.66
C LYS A 123 -2.62 -17.79 -0.25
N ASP A 124 -2.60 -16.47 -0.08
CA ASP A 124 -1.69 -15.53 -0.72
C ASP A 124 -0.63 -15.08 0.29
N TYR A 125 0.64 -15.23 -0.04
CA TYR A 125 1.77 -14.90 0.83
C TYR A 125 2.61 -13.77 0.25
N LEU A 126 2.98 -12.85 1.13
CA LEU A 126 3.99 -11.85 0.82
C LEU A 126 5.37 -12.51 0.85
N THR A 127 6.19 -12.29 -0.18
CA THR A 127 7.53 -12.86 -0.27
C THR A 127 8.50 -12.14 0.65
N ALA A 128 8.52 -10.81 0.58
CA ALA A 128 9.33 -9.96 1.43
C ALA A 128 8.72 -8.55 1.56
N TYR A 129 9.09 -7.85 2.62
CA TYR A 129 8.82 -6.42 2.82
C TYR A 129 10.04 -5.75 3.47
N GLY A 130 10.19 -4.45 3.22
CA GLY A 130 11.28 -3.66 3.74
C GLY A 130 10.87 -2.21 3.92
N VAL A 131 11.39 -1.57 4.96
CA VAL A 131 11.12 -0.16 5.28
C VAL A 131 11.75 0.72 4.20
N ILE A 132 10.96 1.67 3.72
CA ILE A 132 11.42 2.81 2.94
C ILE A 132 11.40 4.02 3.89
N ASP A 133 12.42 4.86 3.86
CA ASP A 133 12.33 6.17 4.50
C ASP A 133 11.16 6.94 3.89
N SER A 134 10.13 7.23 4.70
CA SER A 134 8.91 7.90 4.24
C SER A 134 9.16 9.30 3.68
N HIS A 135 10.32 9.89 3.97
CA HIS A 135 10.73 11.19 3.44
C HIS A 135 11.61 11.08 2.18
N SER A 136 11.93 9.86 1.73
CA SER A 136 12.73 9.61 0.53
C SER A 136 11.84 9.44 -0.70
N VAL A 137 11.63 10.54 -1.44
CA VAL A 137 10.91 10.51 -2.73
C VAL A 137 11.53 9.50 -3.68
N ASN A 138 12.86 9.43 -3.75
CA ASN A 138 13.56 8.46 -4.60
C ASN A 138 13.31 7.01 -4.16
N GLY A 139 13.29 6.74 -2.84
CA GLY A 139 12.95 5.42 -2.31
C GLY A 139 11.52 4.99 -2.69
N ILE A 140 10.57 5.92 -2.59
CA ILE A 140 9.17 5.68 -2.95
C ILE A 140 9.02 5.47 -4.46
N LYS A 141 9.61 6.33 -5.29
CA LYS A 141 9.60 6.18 -6.77
C LYS A 141 10.17 4.83 -7.19
N ARG A 142 11.27 4.41 -6.55
CA ARG A 142 11.91 3.11 -6.80
C ARG A 142 11.01 1.95 -6.39
N GLY A 143 10.40 2.01 -5.20
CA GLY A 143 9.43 1.01 -4.74
C GLY A 143 8.25 0.86 -5.70
N ILE A 144 7.68 1.98 -6.17
CA ILE A 144 6.61 1.96 -7.18
C ILE A 144 7.09 1.37 -8.51
N SER A 145 8.28 1.79 -8.98
CA SER A 145 8.80 1.37 -10.29
C SER A 145 9.10 -0.11 -10.38
N TYR A 146 9.73 -0.68 -9.36
CA TYR A 146 10.32 -2.01 -9.42
C TYR A 146 9.53 -3.05 -8.61
N LEU A 147 8.85 -2.61 -7.55
CA LEU A 147 8.03 -3.47 -6.71
C LEU A 147 6.53 -3.33 -7.00
N GLY A 148 6.16 -2.48 -7.96
CA GLY A 148 4.77 -2.25 -8.38
C GLY A 148 3.93 -1.43 -7.42
N GLY A 149 4.49 -1.04 -6.27
CA GLY A 149 3.81 -0.18 -5.30
C GLY A 149 4.51 -0.10 -3.94
N VAL A 150 4.03 0.82 -3.13
CA VAL A 150 4.45 1.04 -1.74
C VAL A 150 3.21 1.06 -0.85
N LEU A 151 3.26 0.31 0.25
CA LEU A 151 2.28 0.47 1.32
C LEU A 151 2.76 1.61 2.22
N ALA A 152 1.99 2.68 2.29
CA ALA A 152 2.31 3.85 3.10
C ALA A 152 1.30 4.06 4.21
N GLY A 153 1.79 4.50 5.37
CA GLY A 153 1.02 5.04 6.46
C GLY A 153 1.06 6.56 6.45
N VAL A 154 -0.10 7.18 6.66
CA VAL A 154 -0.23 8.65 6.73
C VAL A 154 -1.07 9.08 7.92
N GLN A 155 -0.82 10.28 8.44
CA GLN A 155 -1.72 10.99 9.35
C GLN A 155 -2.67 11.87 8.55
N VAL A 156 -3.97 11.62 8.63
CA VAL A 156 -4.96 12.32 7.80
C VAL A 156 -5.46 13.58 8.52
N PRO A 157 -5.32 14.78 7.93
CA PRO A 157 -5.96 15.99 8.43
C PRO A 157 -7.47 15.96 8.17
N ARG A 158 -8.24 16.65 9.03
CA ARG A 158 -9.72 16.75 8.93
C ARG A 158 -10.15 17.21 7.54
N GLY A 159 -9.48 18.20 6.95
CA GLY A 159 -9.84 18.74 5.64
C GLY A 159 -9.89 17.69 4.52
N PHE A 160 -9.04 16.64 4.57
CA PHE A 160 -9.09 15.55 3.58
C PHE A 160 -10.29 14.62 3.76
N MET A 161 -10.85 14.53 4.98
CA MET A 161 -12.05 13.75 5.26
C MET A 161 -13.30 14.36 4.60
N ASP A 162 -13.28 15.66 4.29
CA ASP A 162 -14.42 16.40 3.76
C ASP A 162 -14.39 16.53 2.22
N LEU A 163 -13.26 16.20 1.58
CA LEU A 163 -13.11 16.27 0.13
C LEU A 163 -14.07 15.32 -0.61
N PRO A 164 -14.50 15.59 -1.85
CA PRO A 164 -15.22 14.61 -2.67
C PRO A 164 -14.42 13.32 -2.89
N ALA A 165 -15.10 12.19 -3.11
CA ALA A 165 -14.41 10.92 -3.37
C ALA A 165 -13.57 10.99 -4.66
N GLY A 166 -12.29 10.62 -4.57
CA GLY A 166 -11.35 10.69 -5.69
C GLY A 166 -10.75 12.08 -5.93
N ALA A 167 -11.10 13.10 -5.14
CA ALA A 167 -10.42 14.38 -5.19
C ALA A 167 -8.95 14.23 -4.77
N SER A 168 -8.08 15.03 -5.38
CA SER A 168 -6.67 15.10 -4.98
C SER A 168 -6.53 15.58 -3.54
N TRP A 169 -5.56 15.02 -2.82
CA TRP A 169 -5.17 15.53 -1.51
C TRP A 169 -4.05 16.55 -1.72
N ASP A 170 -4.34 17.81 -1.44
CA ASP A 170 -3.37 18.90 -1.47
C ASP A 170 -3.46 19.65 -0.15
N TRP A 171 -2.36 19.65 0.60
CA TRP A 171 -2.23 20.32 1.89
C TRP A 171 -2.63 21.79 1.83
N ASN A 172 -2.31 22.48 0.73
CA ASN A 172 -2.57 23.90 0.56
C ASN A 172 -4.00 24.20 0.13
N ALA A 173 -4.75 23.19 -0.32
CA ALA A 173 -6.14 23.33 -0.74
C ALA A 173 -7.15 23.11 0.38
N ILE A 174 -6.71 22.60 1.55
CA ILE A 174 -7.56 22.41 2.72
C ILE A 174 -7.36 23.51 3.76
N GLN A 175 -8.41 23.80 4.53
CA GLN A 175 -8.39 24.82 5.60
C GLN A 175 -8.12 24.20 6.99
N ASP A 176 -8.64 23.00 7.25
CA ASP A 176 -8.49 22.32 8.54
C ASP A 176 -7.38 21.27 8.48
N HIS A 177 -6.23 21.63 9.04
CA HIS A 177 -5.03 20.80 9.12
C HIS A 177 -4.96 19.91 10.37
N ALA A 178 -5.99 19.90 11.24
CA ALA A 178 -5.97 19.08 12.44
C ALA A 178 -5.96 17.58 12.08
N PHE A 179 -4.95 16.84 12.53
CA PHE A 179 -4.88 15.39 12.32
C PHE A 179 -5.97 14.66 13.10
N VAL A 180 -6.67 13.75 12.42
CA VAL A 180 -7.82 13.02 12.97
C VAL A 180 -7.62 11.52 13.07
N GLY A 181 -6.50 11.01 12.55
CA GLY A 181 -6.09 9.62 12.71
C GLY A 181 -5.19 9.11 11.59
N GLY A 182 -4.70 7.88 11.76
CA GLY A 182 -3.85 7.21 10.80
C GLY A 182 -4.61 6.47 9.70
N HIS A 183 -4.09 6.52 8.48
CA HIS A 183 -4.63 5.82 7.32
C HIS A 183 -3.56 5.09 6.54
N ALA A 184 -3.90 3.92 6.01
CA ALA A 184 -3.01 3.15 5.15
C ALA A 184 -3.45 3.30 3.69
N ILE A 185 -2.50 3.60 2.81
CA ILE A 185 -2.73 3.83 1.39
C ILE A 185 -1.75 3.04 0.53
N ALA A 186 -2.16 2.70 -0.68
CA ALA A 186 -1.32 2.06 -1.69
C ALA A 186 -0.83 3.09 -2.69
N LEU A 187 0.45 3.45 -2.63
CA LEU A 187 1.11 4.29 -3.64
C LEU A 187 1.48 3.40 -4.83
N THR A 188 0.96 3.70 -6.01
CA THR A 188 1.00 2.78 -7.17
C THR A 188 1.32 3.47 -8.49
N GLY A 189 1.51 4.78 -8.46
CA GLY A 189 2.02 5.54 -9.58
C GLY A 189 2.61 6.87 -9.12
N TYR A 190 3.34 7.55 -9.99
CA TYR A 190 3.86 8.88 -9.76
C TYR A 190 4.21 9.59 -11.06
N MET A 191 4.36 10.90 -10.92
CA MET A 191 4.88 11.83 -11.92
C MET A 191 5.76 12.88 -11.22
N PRO A 192 6.46 13.78 -11.93
CA PRO A 192 7.31 14.78 -11.30
C PRO A 192 6.61 15.59 -10.19
N GLU A 193 5.31 15.85 -10.35
CA GLU A 193 4.51 16.68 -9.46
C GLU A 193 4.05 15.96 -8.18
N GLY A 194 3.93 14.63 -8.22
CA GLY A 194 3.38 13.89 -7.08
C GLY A 194 3.16 12.41 -7.31
N VAL A 195 2.32 11.82 -6.45
CA VAL A 195 2.09 10.38 -6.36
C VAL A 195 0.61 10.06 -6.57
N PHE A 196 0.34 9.00 -7.32
CA PHE A 196 -0.97 8.38 -7.44
C PHE A 196 -1.12 7.28 -6.38
N PHE A 197 -2.26 7.31 -5.71
CA PHE A 197 -2.57 6.35 -4.66
C PHE A 197 -4.03 5.94 -4.68
N ASN A 198 -4.32 4.82 -4.03
CA ASN A 198 -5.67 4.38 -3.78
C ASN A 198 -6.10 4.67 -2.34
N THR A 199 -7.31 5.21 -2.19
CA THR A 199 -8.03 5.27 -0.93
C THR A 199 -9.54 5.29 -1.19
N TRP A 200 -10.33 4.72 -0.26
CA TRP A 200 -11.80 4.77 -0.27
C TRP A 200 -12.42 4.46 -1.64
N GLY A 201 -11.95 3.39 -2.30
CA GLY A 201 -12.45 2.92 -3.58
C GLY A 201 -12.15 3.80 -4.79
N ARG A 202 -11.27 4.79 -4.68
CA ARG A 202 -10.88 5.66 -5.79
C ARG A 202 -9.38 5.75 -5.95
N ARG A 203 -8.94 5.85 -7.21
CA ARG A 203 -7.62 6.39 -7.55
C ARG A 203 -7.67 7.89 -7.27
N THR A 204 -6.65 8.41 -6.62
CA THR A 204 -6.46 9.83 -6.32
C THR A 204 -4.98 10.19 -6.47
N PHE A 205 -4.66 11.45 -6.26
CA PHE A 205 -3.35 12.04 -6.43
C PHE A 205 -3.03 12.92 -5.22
N MET A 206 -1.76 13.00 -4.83
CA MET A 206 -1.27 14.07 -3.96
C MET A 206 0.07 14.58 -4.44
N PRO A 207 0.35 15.89 -4.33
CA PRO A 207 1.68 16.43 -4.53
C PRO A 207 2.70 15.79 -3.57
N TRP A 208 3.97 15.76 -3.98
CA TRP A 208 5.04 15.18 -3.15
C TRP A 208 5.17 15.88 -1.79
N ASP A 209 5.03 17.20 -1.74
CA ASP A 209 5.12 17.96 -0.49
C ASP A 209 3.99 17.58 0.49
N THR A 210 2.80 17.28 -0.02
CA THR A 210 1.68 16.79 0.79
C THR A 210 2.00 15.41 1.35
N LEU A 211 2.52 14.47 0.54
CA LEU A 211 2.93 13.15 1.02
C LEU A 211 3.97 13.27 2.14
N LEU A 212 5.04 14.04 1.91
CA LEU A 212 6.15 14.20 2.85
C LEU A 212 5.72 14.86 4.17
N ARG A 213 4.64 15.63 4.18
CA ARG A 213 4.08 16.23 5.41
C ARG A 213 3.29 15.24 6.25
N ILE A 214 2.62 14.27 5.62
CA ILE A 214 1.65 13.41 6.29
C ILE A 214 2.12 11.97 6.47
N CYS A 215 3.11 11.51 5.71
CA CYS A 215 3.54 10.12 5.69
C CYS A 215 4.50 9.78 6.85
N ASP A 216 4.08 8.83 7.70
CA ASP A 216 4.80 8.44 8.91
C ASP A 216 5.47 7.06 8.84
N GLU A 217 5.15 6.24 7.83
CA GLU A 217 5.84 4.99 7.51
C GLU A 217 5.62 4.59 6.04
N ALA A 218 6.59 3.89 5.44
CA ALA A 218 6.48 3.38 4.08
C ALA A 218 7.19 2.04 3.93
N TYR A 219 6.62 1.13 3.13
CA TYR A 219 7.14 -0.22 2.91
C TYR A 219 7.13 -0.59 1.44
N GLY A 220 8.30 -0.97 0.92
CA GLY A 220 8.42 -1.69 -0.34
C GLY A 220 8.02 -3.15 -0.13
N LEU A 221 7.32 -3.74 -1.10
CA LEU A 221 6.72 -5.07 -0.97
C LEU A 221 7.03 -5.95 -2.17
N VAL A 222 7.45 -7.19 -1.95
CA VAL A 222 7.66 -8.16 -3.02
C VAL A 222 6.68 -9.32 -2.86
N SER A 223 5.90 -9.59 -3.90
CA SER A 223 4.96 -10.70 -3.96
C SER A 223 5.17 -11.54 -5.21
N ARG A 224 5.79 -12.71 -5.06
CA ARG A 224 5.94 -13.69 -6.13
C ARG A 224 4.59 -14.09 -6.76
N GLN A 225 3.54 -14.18 -5.94
CA GLN A 225 2.21 -14.65 -6.36
C GLN A 225 1.42 -13.59 -7.13
N ASN A 226 1.73 -12.31 -6.96
CA ASN A 226 0.95 -11.21 -7.52
C ASN A 226 1.70 -10.36 -8.56
N TRP A 227 3.00 -10.15 -8.36
CA TRP A 227 3.81 -9.20 -9.14
C TRP A 227 4.66 -9.85 -10.25
N LEU A 228 4.71 -11.19 -10.32
CA LEU A 228 5.44 -11.88 -11.38
C LEU A 228 4.49 -12.29 -12.51
N THR A 229 4.98 -12.13 -13.73
CA THR A 229 4.34 -12.62 -14.94
C THR A 229 4.42 -14.14 -15.02
N VAL A 230 3.74 -14.75 -16.00
CA VAL A 230 3.85 -16.19 -16.30
C VAL A 230 5.28 -16.65 -16.62
N ARG A 231 6.20 -15.72 -16.92
CA ARG A 231 7.63 -15.98 -17.15
C ARG A 231 8.45 -16.01 -15.85
N GLY A 232 7.84 -15.72 -14.69
CA GLY A 232 8.53 -15.69 -13.41
C GLY A 232 9.38 -14.45 -13.15
N VAL A 233 9.16 -13.37 -13.92
CA VAL A 233 9.81 -12.06 -13.76
C VAL A 233 8.74 -10.97 -13.63
N SER A 234 9.11 -9.81 -13.08
CA SER A 234 8.21 -8.64 -12.99
C SER A 234 7.78 -8.14 -14.38
N PRO A 235 6.82 -7.18 -14.47
CA PRO A 235 6.48 -6.51 -15.73
C PRO A 235 7.65 -5.81 -16.42
N LYS A 236 8.67 -5.41 -15.66
CA LYS A 236 9.90 -4.78 -16.19
C LYS A 236 11.07 -5.77 -16.30
N ALA A 237 10.77 -7.08 -16.25
CA ALA A 237 11.72 -8.18 -16.40
C ALA A 237 12.78 -8.30 -15.29
N GLU A 238 12.49 -7.79 -14.09
CA GLU A 238 13.33 -8.05 -12.92
C GLU A 238 13.11 -9.47 -12.37
N ASP A 239 14.20 -10.11 -11.99
CA ASP A 239 14.19 -11.39 -11.26
C ASP A 239 13.81 -11.19 -9.78
N ILE A 240 13.08 -12.16 -9.24
CA ILE A 240 12.59 -12.14 -7.86
C ILE A 240 13.71 -12.16 -6.81
N HIS A 241 14.82 -12.84 -7.07
CA HIS A 241 15.95 -12.85 -6.14
C HIS A 241 16.63 -11.48 -6.11
N GLY A 242 16.76 -10.81 -7.26
CA GLY A 242 17.20 -9.42 -7.34
C GLY A 242 16.30 -8.47 -6.54
N LEU A 243 14.98 -8.58 -6.70
CA LEU A 243 14.01 -7.76 -5.96
C LEU A 243 14.07 -8.00 -4.44
N VAL A 244 14.24 -9.25 -4.00
CA VAL A 244 14.39 -9.57 -2.57
C VAL A 244 15.74 -9.11 -2.02
N ALA A 245 16.84 -9.28 -2.78
CA ALA A 245 18.17 -8.85 -2.38
C ALA A 245 18.25 -7.32 -2.18
N GLU A 246 17.54 -6.57 -3.02
CA GLU A 246 17.37 -5.13 -2.89
C GLU A 246 16.73 -4.72 -1.57
N MET A 247 15.85 -5.56 -1.02
CA MET A 247 15.22 -5.32 0.27
C MET A 247 16.12 -5.73 1.42
N SER A 248 16.85 -6.84 1.30
CA SER A 248 17.68 -7.36 2.40
C SER A 248 19.07 -6.71 2.53
N ALA A 249 19.42 -5.72 1.70
CA ALA A 249 20.73 -5.08 1.64
C ALA A 249 21.00 -4.02 2.73
N ALA A 250 20.48 -4.18 3.95
CA ALA A 250 20.66 -3.23 5.04
C ALA A 250 21.09 -3.86 6.36
#